data_AF-A0A7K4GXP4-F1
#
_entry.id   AF-A0A7K4GXP4-F1
#
_cell.length_a   1.000
_cell.length_b   1.000
_cell.length_c   1.000
_cell.angle_alpha   90.00
_cell.angle_beta   90.00
_cell.angle_gamma   90.00
#
_symmetry.space_group_name_H-M   'P 1'
#
loop_
_entity.id
_entity.type
_entity.pdbx_description
1 polymer ?
#
loop_
_entity_poly.entity_id
_entity_poly.type
_entity_poly.pdbx_seq_one_letter_code
_entity_poly.pdbx_strand_id
1 'polypeptide(L)'
;MQSTWYSLDEGNSTTAFSGFSGTISQNAWNNVPEGEINITFYALDIAGNIGMNSIIVIKSIEPDNGSSGPRISGYNVFLITGIITVISMVFVRKKK
;
A
#
# COMPACT_ATOMS: atom_id res chain seq x y z
N MET A 1 4.30 -16.11 -17.39
CA MET A 1 3.24 -15.55 -16.53
C MET A 1 2.67 -14.35 -17.27
N GLN A 2 1.35 -14.27 -17.42
CA GLN A 2 0.69 -13.22 -18.21
C GLN A 2 0.19 -12.08 -17.31
N SER A 3 -0.52 -12.43 -16.24
CA SER A 3 -1.15 -11.45 -15.35
C SER A 3 -1.14 -11.93 -13.89
N THR A 4 -1.06 -10.98 -12.97
CA THR A 4 -1.10 -11.21 -11.51
C THR A 4 -2.00 -10.19 -10.83
N TRP A 5 -2.81 -10.64 -9.88
CA TRP A 5 -3.69 -9.79 -9.10
C TRP A 5 -3.92 -10.37 -7.70
N TYR A 6 -4.40 -9.54 -6.79
CA TYR A 6 -4.80 -9.98 -5.45
C TYR A 6 -6.19 -9.44 -5.07
N SER A 7 -6.82 -10.05 -4.07
CA SER A 7 -8.05 -9.57 -3.42
C SER A 7 -7.91 -9.66 -1.90
N LEU A 8 -8.52 -8.71 -1.19
CA LEU A 8 -8.62 -8.67 0.28
C LEU A 8 -10.04 -9.04 0.77
N ASP A 9 -10.95 -9.27 -0.16
CA ASP A 9 -12.40 -9.35 0.06
C ASP A 9 -12.99 -10.56 -0.70
N GLU A 10 -12.31 -11.70 -0.61
CA GLU A 10 -12.76 -12.99 -1.18
C GLU A 10 -13.03 -12.97 -2.70
N GLY A 11 -12.32 -12.12 -3.43
CA GLY A 11 -12.41 -11.99 -4.88
C GLY A 11 -13.42 -10.95 -5.38
N ASN A 12 -14.13 -10.25 -4.48
CA ASN A 12 -15.09 -9.23 -4.87
C ASN A 12 -14.43 -8.03 -5.57
N SER A 13 -13.26 -7.61 -5.07
CA SER A 13 -12.43 -6.56 -5.66
C SER A 13 -11.02 -7.07 -5.90
N THR A 14 -10.50 -6.86 -7.11
CA THR A 14 -9.14 -7.29 -7.46
C THR A 14 -8.25 -6.10 -7.79
N THR A 15 -6.98 -6.21 -7.42
CA THR A 15 -5.94 -5.23 -7.77
C THR A 15 -4.81 -5.92 -8.49
N ALA A 16 -4.49 -5.45 -9.70
CA ALA A 16 -3.38 -5.96 -10.48
C ALA A 16 -2.03 -5.48 -9.93
N PHE A 17 -1.01 -6.32 -10.02
CA PHE A 17 0.39 -5.97 -9.73
C PHE A 17 1.32 -6.69 -10.71
N SER A 18 2.59 -6.31 -10.76
CA SER A 18 3.60 -6.92 -11.61
C SER A 18 4.82 -7.41 -10.80
N GLY A 19 5.52 -8.41 -11.31
CA GLY A 19 6.67 -9.03 -10.63
C GLY A 19 6.27 -10.03 -9.55
N PHE A 20 7.22 -10.36 -8.67
CA PHE A 20 7.05 -11.34 -7.59
C PHE A 20 6.87 -10.69 -6.20
N SER A 21 6.91 -9.37 -6.14
CA SER A 21 6.81 -8.57 -4.92
C SER A 21 6.11 -7.26 -5.21
N GLY A 22 5.39 -6.72 -4.24
CA GLY A 22 4.70 -5.45 -4.39
C GLY A 22 4.15 -4.94 -3.06
N THR A 23 3.28 -3.94 -3.16
CA THR A 23 2.62 -3.32 -2.01
C THR A 23 1.11 -3.49 -2.13
N ILE A 24 0.44 -3.68 -1.00
CA ILE A 24 -1.02 -3.60 -0.95
C ILE A 24 -1.45 -2.14 -1.15
N SER A 25 -2.34 -1.91 -2.10
CA SER A 25 -2.96 -0.60 -2.37
C SER A 25 -3.60 -0.04 -1.09
N GLN A 26 -3.21 1.17 -0.72
CA GLN A 26 -3.76 1.86 0.45
C GLN A 26 -5.28 2.06 0.33
N ASN A 27 -5.79 2.30 -0.89
CA ASN A 27 -7.24 2.43 -1.11
C ASN A 27 -7.96 1.11 -0.82
N ALA A 28 -7.44 -0.02 -1.33
CA ALA A 28 -8.00 -1.34 -1.04
C ALA A 28 -7.92 -1.67 0.46
N TRP A 29 -6.78 -1.35 1.10
CA TRP A 29 -6.58 -1.54 2.54
C TRP A 29 -7.54 -0.72 3.39
N ASN A 30 -7.84 0.52 2.99
CA ASN A 30 -8.76 1.39 3.73
C ASN A 30 -10.21 0.90 3.66
N ASN A 31 -10.59 0.18 2.59
CA ASN A 31 -11.96 -0.27 2.36
C ASN A 31 -12.34 -1.55 3.10
N VAL A 32 -11.36 -2.31 3.61
CA VAL A 32 -11.63 -3.52 4.41
C VAL A 32 -11.70 -3.19 5.91
N PRO A 33 -12.59 -3.84 6.68
CA PRO A 33 -12.71 -3.60 8.12
C PRO A 33 -11.48 -4.10 8.91
N GLU A 34 -11.40 -3.73 10.19
CA GLU A 34 -10.46 -4.36 11.12
C GLU A 34 -10.79 -5.85 11.33
N GLY A 35 -9.78 -6.62 11.72
CA GLY A 35 -9.88 -8.05 11.97
C GLY A 35 -9.02 -8.88 11.02
N GLU A 36 -9.38 -10.16 10.89
CA GLU A 36 -8.72 -11.09 9.98
C GLU A 36 -9.07 -10.76 8.52
N ILE A 37 -8.05 -10.58 7.70
CA ILE A 37 -8.16 -10.33 6.27
C ILE A 37 -7.46 -11.48 5.55
N ASN A 38 -8.20 -12.19 4.71
CA ASN A 38 -7.66 -13.24 3.86
C ASN A 38 -7.25 -12.64 2.50
N ILE A 39 -5.95 -12.43 2.31
CA ILE A 39 -5.41 -11.92 1.05
C ILE A 39 -5.18 -13.10 0.12
N THR A 40 -5.90 -13.14 -1.00
CA THR A 40 -5.71 -14.16 -2.03
C THR A 40 -5.00 -13.58 -3.23
N PHE A 41 -3.89 -14.21 -3.62
CA PHE A 41 -3.09 -13.88 -4.79
C PHE A 41 -3.41 -14.85 -5.92
N TYR A 42 -3.49 -14.32 -7.14
CA TYR A 42 -3.81 -15.04 -8.35
C TYR A 42 -2.76 -14.80 -9.42
N ALA A 43 -2.58 -15.82 -10.25
CA ALA A 43 -1.63 -15.84 -11.35
C ALA A 43 -2.27 -16.49 -12.58
N LEU A 44 -2.33 -15.76 -13.69
CA LEU A 44 -2.70 -16.29 -15.00
C LEU A 44 -1.44 -16.57 -15.81
N ASP A 45 -1.27 -17.80 -16.29
CA ASP A 45 -0.22 -18.13 -17.25
C ASP A 45 -0.62 -17.86 -18.70
N ILE A 46 0.33 -18.01 -19.63
CA ILE A 46 0.08 -17.76 -21.06
C ILE A 46 -0.84 -18.81 -21.71
N ALA A 47 -1.03 -19.96 -21.07
CA ALA A 47 -1.90 -21.04 -21.54
C ALA A 47 -3.33 -20.88 -20.99
N GLY A 48 -3.59 -19.87 -20.15
CA GLY A 48 -4.89 -19.60 -19.55
C GLY A 48 -5.13 -20.29 -18.20
N ASN A 49 -4.11 -20.92 -17.60
CA ASN A 49 -4.27 -21.55 -16.29
C ASN A 49 -4.19 -20.51 -15.18
N ILE A 50 -5.07 -20.63 -14.18
CA ILE A 50 -5.08 -19.79 -12.98
C ILE A 50 -4.56 -20.56 -11.78
N GLY A 51 -3.45 -20.10 -11.20
CA GLY A 51 -2.98 -20.52 -9.88
C GLY A 51 -3.41 -19.51 -8.81
N MET A 52 -3.66 -19.98 -7.58
CA MET A 52 -3.98 -19.11 -6.45
C MET A 52 -3.27 -19.55 -5.16
N ASN A 53 -3.00 -18.60 -4.27
CA ASN A 53 -2.52 -18.83 -2.91
C ASN A 53 -3.01 -17.74 -1.97
N SER A 54 -3.26 -18.07 -0.70
CA SER A 54 -3.84 -17.13 0.26
C SER A 54 -3.01 -17.03 1.54
N ILE A 55 -3.04 -15.85 2.16
CA ILE A 55 -2.45 -15.58 3.48
C ILE A 55 -3.47 -14.84 4.35
N ILE A 56 -3.40 -15.07 5.66
CA ILE A 56 -4.22 -14.35 6.63
C ILE A 56 -3.35 -13.29 7.30
N VAL A 57 -3.85 -12.05 7.35
CA VAL A 57 -3.24 -10.95 8.09
C VAL A 57 -4.28 -10.35 9.05
N ILE A 58 -3.83 -9.75 10.15
CA ILE A 58 -4.70 -9.08 11.11
C ILE A 58 -4.54 -7.57 10.92
N LYS A 59 -5.62 -6.88 10.55
CA LYS A 59 -5.68 -5.42 10.55
C LYS A 59 -6.21 -4.95 11.89
N SER A 60 -5.41 -4.14 12.58
CA SER A 60 -5.81 -3.45 13.80
C SER A 60 -5.48 -1.98 13.65
N ILE A 61 -6.41 -1.14 14.09
CA ILE A 61 -6.21 0.29 14.26
C ILE A 61 -6.11 0.49 15.77
N GLU A 62 -4.94 0.95 16.24
CA GLU A 62 -4.82 1.27 17.66
C GLU A 62 -5.84 2.37 18.01
N PRO A 63 -6.66 2.20 19.07
CA PRO A 63 -7.50 3.28 19.55
C PRO A 63 -6.59 4.44 19.94
N ASP A 64 -6.89 5.64 19.45
CA ASP A 64 -6.17 6.87 19.79
C ASP A 64 -6.35 7.17 21.29
N ASN A 65 -5.54 6.51 22.12
CA ASN A 65 -5.48 6.69 23.56
C ASN A 65 -4.50 7.81 23.92
N GLY A 66 -4.41 8.89 23.13
CA GLY A 66 -3.67 10.11 23.48
C GLY A 66 -2.16 9.96 23.69
N SER A 67 -1.60 8.75 23.63
CA SER A 67 -0.16 8.53 23.54
C SER A 67 0.22 8.79 22.09
N SER A 68 0.74 9.99 21.87
CA SER A 68 1.44 10.40 20.66
C SER A 68 2.69 9.53 20.44
N GLY A 69 2.48 8.26 20.12
CA GLY A 69 3.42 7.40 19.41
C GLY A 69 3.43 7.84 17.96
N PRO A 70 4.59 7.96 17.31
CA PRO A 70 4.75 9.12 16.48
C PRO A 70 4.06 8.86 15.15
N ARG A 71 3.44 9.92 14.64
CA ARG A 71 2.80 10.03 13.32
C ARG A 71 3.83 9.63 12.26
N ILE A 72 4.03 8.33 12.03
CA ILE A 72 5.35 7.72 11.78
C ILE A 72 6.33 8.08 12.91
N SER A 73 6.94 7.08 13.55
CA SER A 73 8.08 7.32 14.44
C SER A 73 9.14 8.20 13.78
N GLY A 74 9.13 9.51 14.08
CA GLY A 74 10.17 10.48 13.72
C GLY A 74 9.89 11.59 12.68
N TYR A 75 8.79 11.61 11.91
CA TYR A 75 8.68 12.59 10.80
C TYR A 75 7.32 13.27 10.59
N ASN A 76 7.34 14.59 10.43
CA ASN A 76 6.18 15.39 10.05
C ASN A 76 6.13 15.59 8.53
N VAL A 77 5.14 14.99 7.86
CA VAL A 77 4.96 15.07 6.39
C VAL A 77 4.89 16.52 5.87
N PHE A 78 4.32 17.45 6.65
CA PHE A 78 4.30 18.88 6.28
C PHE A 78 5.70 19.52 6.36
N LEU A 79 6.57 19.05 7.28
CA LEU A 79 7.97 19.49 7.32
C LEU A 79 8.77 18.93 6.14
N ILE A 80 8.57 17.65 5.80
CA ILE A 80 9.28 17.04 4.67
C ILE A 80 8.89 17.71 3.35
N THR A 81 7.59 17.90 3.12
CA THR A 81 7.11 18.60 1.91
C THR A 81 7.55 20.08 1.90
N GLY A 82 7.60 20.74 3.06
CA GLY A 82 8.19 22.08 3.21
C GLY A 82 9.67 22.15 2.85
N ILE A 83 10.50 21.20 3.28
CA ILE A 83 11.94 21.18 2.97
C ILE A 83 12.17 20.96 1.47
N ILE A 84 11.44 20.01 0.86
CA ILE A 84 11.54 19.72 -0.58
C ILE A 84 11.18 20.95 -1.42
N THR A 85 10.14 21.69 -1.04
CA THR A 85 9.71 22.90 -1.77
C THR A 85 10.74 24.03 -1.67
N VAL A 86 11.32 24.27 -0.49
CA VAL A 86 12.37 25.29 -0.30
C VAL A 86 13.63 24.96 -1.11
N ILE A 87 14.11 23.71 -1.06
CA ILE A 87 15.28 23.27 -1.84
C ILE A 87 15.04 23.51 -3.33
N SER A 88 13.87 23.10 -3.83
CA SER A 88 13.47 23.30 -5.23
C SER A 88 13.51 24.78 -5.62
N MET A 89 12.98 25.66 -4.76
CA MET A 89 12.95 27.11 -5.00
C MET A 89 14.35 27.72 -5.04
N VAL A 90 15.28 27.26 -4.20
CA VAL A 90 16.68 27.72 -4.20
C VAL A 90 17.42 27.28 -5.46
N PHE A 91 17.21 26.03 -5.92
CA PHE A 91 17.80 25.54 -7.17
C PHE A 91 17.30 26.33 -8.39
N VAL A 92 16.02 26.69 -8.42
CA VAL A 92 15.46 27.55 -9.48
C VAL A 92 16.10 28.94 -9.46
N ARG A 93 16.31 29.53 -8.27
CA ARG A 93 16.95 30.86 -8.13
C ARG A 93 18.44 30.88 -8.45
N LYS A 94 19.15 29.75 -8.29
CA LYS A 94 20.59 29.63 -8.61
C LYS A 94 20.86 29.33 -10.09
N LYS A 95 19.85 28.93 -10.86
CA LYS A 95 19.96 28.73 -12.33
C LYS A 95 19.66 30.00 -13.14
N LYS A 96 19.62 31.16 -12.48
CA LYS A 96 19.40 32.48 -13.09
C LYS A 96 20.54 33.40 -12.68
#